data_AF-A0AB34L4X5-F1
#
_entry.id   AF-A0AB34L4X5-F1
#
_cell.length_a   1.000
_cell.length_b   1.000
_cell.length_c   1.000
_cell.angle_alpha   90.00
_cell.angle_beta   90.00
_cell.angle_gamma   90.00
#
_symmetry.space_group_name_H-M   'P 1'
#
loop_
_entity.id
_entity.type
_entity.pdbx_description
1 polymer ?
#
loop_
_entity_poly.entity_id
_entity_poly.type
_entity_poly.pdbx_seq_one_letter_code
_entity_poly.pdbx_strand_id
1 'polypeptide(L)' 'MEMVSGLFLSKDIVYQNGKPAYLVDLAKAFEWLFNIKIGDCYQKHEDVIKRKPGKLTGFLNGLVELIKKEHDKKGYR' A
#
# COMPACT_ATOMS: atom_id res chain seq x y z
N MET A 1 -5.07 -0.69 -1.88
CA MET A 1 -4.42 -2.03 -1.86
C MET A 1 -2.99 -2.03 -2.32
N GLU A 2 -2.58 -1.19 -3.29
CA GLU A 2 -1.18 -1.14 -3.75
C GLU A 2 -0.16 -1.03 -2.59
N MET A 3 -0.42 -0.18 -1.59
CA MET A 3 0.41 -0.07 -0.39
C MET A 3 0.46 -1.36 0.46
N VAL A 4 -0.70 -1.92 0.80
CA VAL A 4 -0.80 -3.16 1.61
C VAL A 4 -0.11 -4.33 0.91
N SER A 5 -0.34 -4.48 -0.40
CA SER A 5 0.32 -5.50 -1.22
C SER A 5 1.83 -5.29 -1.30
N GLY A 6 2.29 -4.05 -1.50
CA GLY A 6 3.71 -3.73 -1.55
C GLY A 6 4.43 -4.03 -0.23
N LEU A 7 3.84 -3.64 0.90
CA LEU A 7 4.38 -3.91 2.23
C LEU A 7 4.41 -5.40 2.56
N PHE A 8 3.36 -6.15 2.17
CA PHE A 8 3.33 -7.59 2.32
C PHE A 8 4.43 -8.29 1.50
N LEU A 9 4.66 -7.83 0.26
CA LEU A 9 5.67 -8.40 -0.62
C LEU A 9 7.10 -8.04 -0.21
N SER A 10 7.33 -6.85 0.37
CA SER A 10 8.67 -6.45 0.80
C SER A 10 9.14 -7.27 2.01
N LYS A 11 8.20 -7.81 2.81
CA LYS A 11 8.47 -8.60 4.04
C LYS A 11 9.25 -7.83 5.11
N ASP A 12 9.37 -6.51 4.98
CA ASP A 12 10.08 -5.66 5.94
C ASP A 12 9.25 -5.44 7.22
N ILE A 13 7.92 -5.62 7.13
CA ILE A 13 7.06 -5.60 8.31
C ILE A 13 7.07 -6.98 8.94
N VAL A 14 7.67 -7.06 10.13
CA VAL A 14 7.76 -8.27 10.94
C VAL A 14 7.03 -8.08 12.27
N TYR A 15 6.47 -9.16 12.80
CA TYR A 15 5.99 -9.18 14.18
C TYR A 15 7.17 -9.13 15.16
N GLN A 16 6.87 -8.90 16.45
CA GLN A 16 7.87 -8.90 17.52
C GLN A 16 8.65 -10.21 17.64
N ASN A 17 8.10 -11.32 17.13
CA ASN A 17 8.77 -12.63 17.07
C ASN A 17 9.69 -12.81 15.85
N GLY A 18 9.91 -11.76 15.05
CA GLY A 18 10.77 -11.76 13.86
C GLY A 18 10.14 -12.42 12.62
N LYS A 19 8.90 -12.93 12.70
CA LYS A 19 8.21 -13.51 11.54
C LYS A 19 7.59 -12.40 10.68
N PRO A 20 7.58 -12.54 9.35
CA PRO A 20 6.91 -11.58 8.47
C PRO A 20 5.42 -11.47 8.78
N ALA A 21 4.88 -10.25 8.63
CA ALA A 21 3.46 -10.00 8.82
C ALA A 21 2.62 -10.69 7.75
N TYR A 22 1.51 -11.31 8.18
CA TYR A 22 0.54 -11.90 7.28
C TYR A 22 -0.29 -10.81 6.60
N LEU A 23 -0.69 -11.07 5.34
CA LEU A 23 -1.49 -10.14 4.54
C LEU A 23 -2.80 -9.74 5.25
N VAL A 24 -3.45 -10.68 5.92
CA VAL A 24 -4.72 -10.45 6.63
C VAL A 24 -4.52 -9.46 7.79
N ASP A 25 -3.44 -9.58 8.54
CA ASP A 25 -3.19 -8.71 9.68
C ASP A 25 -2.77 -7.32 9.22
N LEU A 26 -1.97 -7.23 8.15
CA LEU A 26 -1.69 -5.97 7.47
C LEU A 26 -2.98 -5.31 6.97
N ALA A 27 -3.87 -6.06 6.30
CA ALA A 27 -5.13 -5.53 5.83
C ALA A 27 -5.99 -5.00 6.98
N LYS A 28 -6.17 -5.77 8.06
CA LYS A 28 -6.91 -5.35 9.26
C LYS A 28 -6.31 -4.11 9.93
N ALA A 29 -4.99 -4.04 10.03
CA ALA A 29 -4.31 -2.87 10.57
C ALA A 29 -4.60 -1.61 9.73
N PHE A 30 -4.62 -1.74 8.40
CA PHE A 30 -4.99 -0.64 7.51
C PHE A 30 -6.48 -0.29 7.55
N GLU A 31 -7.37 -1.28 7.69
CA GLU A 31 -8.81 -1.04 7.91
C GLU A 31 -9.01 -0.19 9.16
N TRP A 32 -8.34 -0.54 10.26
CA TRP A 32 -8.39 0.21 11.51
C TRP A 32 -7.77 1.61 11.39
N LEU A 33 -6.58 1.72 10.79
CA LEU A 33 -5.83 2.98 10.68
C LEU A 33 -6.56 4.02 9.82
N PHE A 34 -7.15 3.59 8.70
CA PHE A 34 -7.80 4.48 7.74
C PHE A 34 -9.34 4.48 7.85
N ASN A 35 -9.90 3.71 8.78
CA ASN A 35 -11.34 3.51 8.94
C ASN A 35 -12.03 3.10 7.62
N ILE A 36 -11.41 2.17 6.89
CA ILE A 36 -11.90 1.64 5.61
C ILE A 36 -12.24 0.16 5.75
N LYS A 37 -13.05 -0.38 4.82
CA LYS A 37 -13.30 -1.82 4.72
C LYS A 37 -12.52 -2.45 3.56
N ILE A 38 -11.53 -3.25 3.88
CA ILE A 38 -10.80 -4.13 2.98
C ILE A 38 -11.44 -5.51 3.12
N GLY A 39 -12.47 -5.78 2.30
CA GLY A 39 -13.13 -7.11 2.18
C GLY A 39 -12.18 -8.27 1.87
N ASP A 40 -12.37 -9.02 0.78
CA ASP A 40 -11.43 -10.11 0.47
C ASP A 40 -10.03 -9.58 0.12
N CYS A 41 -9.11 -9.65 1.09
CA CYS A 41 -7.77 -9.11 0.97
C CYS A 41 -6.88 -9.93 0.03
N TYR A 42 -7.09 -11.25 -0.07
CA TYR A 42 -6.33 -12.12 -0.96
C TYR A 42 -6.75 -11.91 -2.41
N GLN A 43 -8.05 -11.86 -2.68
CA GLN A 43 -8.56 -11.57 -4.01
C GLN A 43 -8.11 -10.18 -4.47
N LYS A 44 -8.22 -9.16 -3.60
CA LYS A 44 -7.76 -7.82 -3.95
C LYS A 44 -6.24 -7.72 -4.12
N HIS A 45 -5.47 -8.54 -3.41
CA HIS A 45 -4.01 -8.62 -3.60
C HIS A 45 -3.68 -9.21 -4.97
N GLU A 46 -4.31 -10.33 -5.34
CA GLU A 46 -4.18 -10.92 -6.67
C GLU A 46 -4.63 -9.95 -7.77
N ASP A 47 -5.75 -9.24 -7.57
CA ASP A 47 -6.24 -8.23 -8.51
C ASP A 47 -5.24 -7.10 -8.70
N VAL A 48 -4.49 -6.72 -7.66
CA VAL A 48 -3.40 -5.76 -7.79
C VAL A 48 -2.30 -6.35 -8.67
N ILE A 49 -1.85 -7.59 -8.41
CA ILE A 49 -0.78 -8.24 -9.19
C ILE A 49 -1.17 -8.43 -10.67
N LYS A 50 -2.45 -8.71 -10.95
CA LYS A 50 -2.97 -8.97 -12.31
C LYS A 50 -3.26 -7.70 -13.13
N ARG A 51 -3.09 -6.49 -12.57
CA ARG A 51 -3.34 -5.23 -13.30
C ARG A 51 -2.35 -5.02 -14.44
N LYS A 52 -2.80 -4.29 -15.47
CA LYS A 52 -1.93 -3.80 -16.55
C LYS A 52 -0.82 -2.90 -15.96
N PRO A 53 0.42 -2.96 -16.47
CA PRO A 53 1.56 -2.22 -15.93
C PRO A 53 1.30 -0.72 -15.73
N GLY A 54 0.64 -0.07 -16.68
CA GLY A 54 0.31 1.37 -16.60
C GLY A 54 -0.75 1.74 -15.54
N LYS A 55 -1.48 0.77 -14.99
CA LYS A 55 -2.47 0.96 -13.92
C LYS A 55 -2.06 0.27 -12.61
N LEU A 56 -0.89 -0.37 -12.59
CA LEU A 56 -0.42 -1.20 -11.47
C LEU A 56 -0.11 -0.36 -10.23
N THR A 57 0.40 0.85 -10.43
CA THR A 57 0.81 1.80 -9.39
C THR A 57 0.07 3.12 -9.48
N GLY A 58 -1.13 3.13 -10.07
CA GLY A 58 -1.85 4.36 -10.40
C GLY A 58 -2.16 5.21 -9.15
N PHE A 59 -2.51 4.57 -8.03
CA PHE A 59 -2.76 5.28 -6.78
C PHE A 59 -1.45 5.78 -6.17
N LEU A 60 -0.40 4.97 -6.15
CA LEU A 60 0.94 5.39 -5.66
C LEU A 60 1.49 6.58 -6.43
N ASN A 61 1.35 6.60 -7.76
CA ASN A 61 1.75 7.72 -8.60
C ASN A 61 1.02 9.01 -8.21
N GLY A 62 -0.29 8.93 -7.93
CA GLY A 62 -1.06 10.07 -7.45
C GLY A 62 -0.56 10.63 -6.12
N LEU A 63 -0.19 9.76 -5.17
CA LEU A 63 0.43 10.20 -3.91
C LEU A 63 1.78 10.89 -4.13
N VAL A 64 2.60 10.35 -5.03
CA VAL A 64 3.89 10.96 -5.42
C VAL A 64 3.68 12.35 -6.01
N GLU A 65 2.69 12.53 -6.88
CA GLU A 65 2.36 13.85 -7.44
C GLU A 65 1.91 14.86 -6.38
N LEU A 66 1.15 14.44 -5.37
CA LEU A 66 0.74 15.31 -4.26
C LEU A 66 1.94 15.79 -3.45
N ILE A 67 2.88 14.88 -3.14
CA ILE A 67 4.11 15.23 -2.41
C ILE A 67 4.95 16.20 -3.24
N LYS A 68 5.11 15.95 -4.54
CA LYS A 68 5.83 16.85 -5.46
C LYS A 68 5.20 18.24 -5.49
N LYS A 69 3.87 18.34 -5.61
CA LYS A 69 3.17 19.63 -5.57
C LYS A 69 3.43 20.40 -4.27
N GLU A 70 3.40 19.72 -3.12
CA GLU A 70 3.68 20.36 -1.83
C GLU A 70 5.17 20.75 -1.69
N HIS A 71 6.08 19.95 -2.22
CA HIS A 71 7.51 20.25 -2.29
C HIS A 71 7.78 21.51 -3.12
N ASP A 72 7.23 21.58 -4.34
CA ASP A 72 7.37 22.71 -5.25
C ASP A 72 6.75 23.98 -4.66
N LYS A 73 5.59 23.85 -4.01
CA LYS A 73 4.94 24.97 -3.30
C LYS A 73 5.83 25.55 -2.20
N LYS A 74 6.63 24.73 -1.52
CA LYS A 74 7.57 25.16 -0.48
C LYS A 74 8.89 25.69 -1.06
N GLY A 75 9.09 25.60 -2.37
CA GLY A 75 10.29 26.11 -3.04
C GLY A 75 11.56 25.32 -2.73
N TYR A 76 11.43 24.08 -2.28
CA TYR A 76 12.57 23.18 -2.14
C TYR A 76 13.13 22.88 -3.54
N ARG A 77 14.47 22.92 -3.66
CA ARG A 77 15.21 22.70 -4.90
C ARG A 77 15.92 21.36 -4.87
#